data_AF-X0TJY8-F1
#
_entry.id   AF-X0TJY8-F1
#
_cell.length_a   1.000
_cell.length_b   1.000
_cell.length_c   1.000
_cell.angle_alpha   90.00
_cell.angle_beta   90.00
_cell.angle_gamma   90.00
#
_symmetry.space_group_name_H-M   'P 1'
#
loop_
_entity.id
_entity.type
_entity.pdbx_description
1 polymer ?
#
loop_
_entity_poly.entity_id
_entity_poly.type
_entity_poly.pdbx_seq_one_letter_code
_entity_poly.pdbx_strand_id
1 'polypeptide(L)'
;MIALPGLTLFGGCSTPSPELEAKAAIIDQLYVLKPNQAFIDETTELLEAYGFRVDVYQGDEITVDFYGKLPTYGYKLIIFRAHSGLLGREGEIIKKTCLFTNEPYSQTRHVTQQLTEQLAMARISEHHPWVFAIGSKFVTQSMEGKFDNTVIIMMGCSCLYLEDLATAFIDQGASTYLGWDVSVGLDYVDEATPILITNLCTKG
;
A
#
# COMPACT_ATOMS: atom_id res chain seq x y z
N MET A 1 -55.39 -21.75 47.32
CA MET A 1 -54.76 -20.57 46.67
C MET A 1 -53.26 -20.86 46.64
N ILE A 2 -52.78 -21.44 45.54
CA ILE A 2 -51.41 -21.96 45.40
C ILE A 2 -50.62 -20.95 44.57
N ALA A 3 -49.46 -20.54 45.07
CA ALA A 3 -48.53 -19.63 44.41
C ALA A 3 -47.67 -20.38 43.37
N LEU A 4 -47.39 -19.73 42.24
CA LEU A 4 -46.38 -20.14 41.26
C LEU A 4 -45.51 -18.91 40.93
N PRO A 5 -44.17 -19.02 41.03
CA PRO A 5 -43.27 -17.95 40.63
C PRO A 5 -42.92 -18.08 39.13
N GLY A 6 -43.17 -17.01 38.38
CA GLY A 6 -42.88 -16.90 36.95
C GLY A 6 -41.47 -16.35 36.69
N LEU A 7 -40.60 -17.28 36.31
CA LEU A 7 -39.28 -17.20 35.67
C LEU A 7 -38.89 -15.86 34.99
N THR A 8 -37.82 -15.24 35.48
CA THR A 8 -37.01 -14.23 34.79
C THR A 8 -36.17 -14.90 33.70
N LEU A 9 -36.36 -14.50 32.44
CA LEU A 9 -35.50 -14.93 31.32
C LEU A 9 -34.24 -14.07 31.26
N PHE A 10 -33.11 -14.77 31.33
CA PHE A 10 -31.75 -14.25 31.30
C PHE A 10 -31.38 -13.67 29.93
N GLY A 11 -30.35 -12.81 29.98
CA GLY A 11 -29.86 -12.01 28.88
C GLY A 11 -29.50 -12.83 27.64
N GLY A 12 -29.89 -12.28 26.48
CA GLY A 12 -29.28 -12.63 25.22
C GLY A 12 -27.80 -12.25 25.29
N CYS A 13 -26.95 -13.25 25.41
CA CYS A 13 -25.54 -13.11 25.06
C CYS A 13 -25.51 -12.82 23.56
N SER A 14 -25.25 -11.56 23.20
CA SER A 14 -24.91 -11.21 21.83
C SER A 14 -23.67 -12.02 21.49
N THR A 15 -23.82 -13.07 20.67
CA THR A 15 -22.69 -13.69 20.00
C THR A 15 -21.92 -12.57 19.28
N PRO A 16 -20.61 -12.41 19.52
CA PRO A 16 -19.81 -11.52 18.71
C PRO A 16 -19.99 -11.98 17.26
N SER A 17 -20.46 -11.09 16.39
CA SER A 17 -20.20 -11.25 14.97
C SER A 17 -18.69 -11.46 14.85
N PRO A 18 -18.18 -12.39 14.01
CA PRO A 18 -16.76 -12.37 13.71
C PRO A 18 -16.48 -10.98 13.16
N GLU A 19 -15.81 -10.14 13.94
CA GLU A 19 -15.17 -8.95 13.39
C GLU A 19 -14.33 -9.51 12.24
N LEU A 20 -14.63 -9.08 11.01
CA LEU A 20 -13.84 -9.45 9.84
C LEU A 20 -12.38 -9.15 10.20
N GLU A 21 -11.59 -10.21 10.36
CA GLU A 21 -10.18 -10.12 10.72
C GLU A 21 -9.52 -9.07 9.82
N ALA A 22 -8.93 -8.05 10.43
CA ALA A 22 -8.39 -6.93 9.69
C ALA A 22 -7.28 -7.42 8.77
N LYS A 23 -7.33 -7.06 7.49
CA LYS A 23 -6.30 -7.49 6.53
C LYS A 23 -5.21 -6.43 6.40
N ALA A 24 -3.96 -6.86 6.39
CA ALA A 24 -2.82 -6.03 6.02
C ALA A 24 -2.14 -6.59 4.77
N ALA A 25 -1.46 -5.72 4.01
CA ALA A 25 -0.65 -6.12 2.88
C ALA A 25 0.77 -5.57 2.97
N ILE A 26 1.75 -6.40 2.67
CA ILE A 26 3.13 -5.99 2.38
C ILE A 26 3.36 -6.12 0.88
N ILE A 27 3.65 -5.01 0.22
CA ILE A 27 3.83 -4.91 -1.23
C ILE A 27 5.31 -4.59 -1.47
N ASP A 28 6.11 -5.60 -1.79
CA ASP A 28 7.55 -5.48 -2.00
C ASP A 28 7.92 -5.51 -3.49
N GLN A 29 7.85 -4.33 -4.10
CA GLN A 29 8.31 -4.14 -5.48
C GLN A 29 9.83 -4.32 -5.60
N LEU A 30 10.58 -4.05 -4.53
CA LEU A 30 12.04 -4.10 -4.54
C LEU A 30 12.61 -5.51 -4.37
N TYR A 31 11.79 -6.50 -4.02
CA TYR A 31 12.21 -7.86 -3.66
C TYR A 31 13.25 -8.48 -4.59
N VAL A 32 13.07 -8.36 -5.91
CA VAL A 32 13.98 -8.97 -6.90
C VAL A 32 15.38 -8.33 -6.88
N LEU A 33 15.46 -7.02 -6.62
CA LEU A 33 16.73 -6.27 -6.66
C LEU A 33 17.39 -6.15 -5.28
N LYS A 34 16.57 -6.11 -4.23
CA LYS A 34 16.95 -5.87 -2.84
C LYS A 34 16.10 -6.76 -1.92
N PRO A 35 16.23 -8.09 -2.01
CA PRO A 35 15.43 -8.99 -1.17
C PRO A 35 15.71 -8.72 0.30
N ASN A 36 14.66 -8.71 1.12
CA ASN A 36 14.80 -8.58 2.57
C ASN A 36 13.77 -9.46 3.28
N GLN A 37 14.03 -10.78 3.27
CA GLN A 37 13.13 -11.75 3.91
C GLN A 37 13.00 -11.50 5.41
N ALA A 38 14.08 -11.07 6.08
CA ALA A 38 14.05 -10.76 7.50
C ALA A 38 13.02 -9.66 7.83
N PHE A 39 13.02 -8.56 7.06
CA PHE A 39 12.02 -7.50 7.20
C PHE A 39 10.59 -8.03 6.98
N ILE A 40 10.40 -8.85 5.95
CA ILE A 40 9.08 -9.42 5.61
C ILE A 40 8.58 -10.32 6.74
N ASP A 41 9.42 -11.22 7.23
CA ASP A 41 9.08 -12.17 8.30
C ASP A 41 8.78 -11.40 9.60
N GLU A 42 9.67 -10.50 10.02
CA GLU A 42 9.49 -9.69 11.23
C GLU A 42 8.21 -8.86 11.18
N THR A 43 7.96 -8.17 10.06
CA THR A 43 6.77 -7.33 9.90
C THR A 43 5.49 -8.17 9.85
N THR A 44 5.54 -9.34 9.22
CA THR A 44 4.42 -10.28 9.16
C THR A 44 4.07 -10.78 10.56
N GLU A 45 5.07 -11.31 11.28
CA GLU A 45 4.89 -11.80 12.66
C GLU A 45 4.34 -10.70 13.59
N LEU A 46 4.85 -9.48 13.44
CA LEU A 46 4.39 -8.33 14.23
C LEU A 46 2.91 -8.00 13.96
N LEU A 47 2.51 -7.93 12.68
CA LEU A 47 1.14 -7.62 12.30
C LEU A 47 0.17 -8.73 12.71
N GLU A 48 0.56 -9.99 12.54
CA GLU A 48 -0.21 -11.15 12.99
C GLU A 48 -0.39 -11.15 14.51
N ALA A 49 0.65 -10.77 15.27
CA ALA A 49 0.55 -10.61 16.72
C ALA A 49 -0.46 -9.52 17.15
N TYR A 50 -0.75 -8.54 16.29
CA TYR A 50 -1.79 -7.54 16.49
C TYR A 50 -3.15 -7.92 15.86
N GLY A 51 -3.31 -9.15 15.38
CA GLY A 51 -4.57 -9.68 14.88
C GLY A 51 -4.87 -9.33 13.42
N PHE A 52 -3.86 -8.96 12.63
CA PHE A 52 -4.02 -8.85 11.19
C PHE A 52 -3.80 -10.19 10.49
N ARG A 53 -4.61 -10.46 9.48
CA ARG A 53 -4.20 -11.39 8.42
C ARG A 53 -3.32 -10.65 7.43
N VAL A 54 -2.12 -11.16 7.18
CA VAL A 54 -1.13 -10.52 6.29
C VAL A 54 -1.09 -11.24 4.94
N ASP A 55 -1.25 -10.50 3.85
CA ASP A 55 -0.92 -10.98 2.50
C ASP A 55 0.37 -10.29 2.04
N VAL A 56 1.28 -11.03 1.39
CA VAL A 56 2.57 -10.50 0.89
C VAL A 56 2.60 -10.65 -0.63
N TYR A 57 2.91 -9.57 -1.35
CA TYR A 57 3.04 -9.54 -2.81
C TYR A 57 4.43 -9.06 -3.21
N GLN A 58 5.09 -9.76 -4.13
CA GLN A 58 6.50 -9.51 -4.43
C GLN A 58 6.83 -9.61 -5.92
N GLY A 59 7.90 -8.92 -6.32
CA GLY A 59 8.49 -9.13 -7.64
C GLY A 59 7.49 -8.94 -8.78
N ASP A 60 7.38 -9.94 -9.66
CA ASP A 60 6.58 -9.87 -10.89
C ASP A 60 5.06 -9.78 -10.64
N GLU A 61 4.60 -9.98 -9.40
CA GLU A 61 3.19 -9.76 -9.02
C GLU A 61 2.82 -8.27 -9.07
N ILE A 62 3.80 -7.38 -8.90
CA ILE A 62 3.58 -5.93 -8.79
C ILE A 62 3.44 -5.32 -10.19
N THR A 63 2.25 -5.40 -10.75
CA THR A 63 1.90 -4.94 -12.11
C THR A 63 1.01 -3.69 -12.08
N VAL A 64 0.77 -3.08 -13.26
CA VAL A 64 -0.22 -2.00 -13.39
C VAL A 64 -1.61 -2.50 -12.97
N ASP A 65 -1.99 -3.70 -13.40
CA ASP A 65 -3.30 -4.30 -13.08
C ASP A 65 -3.43 -4.62 -11.59
N PHE A 66 -2.34 -5.06 -10.95
CA PHE A 66 -2.31 -5.27 -9.50
C PHE A 66 -2.63 -3.98 -8.75
N TYR A 67 -1.96 -2.88 -9.08
CA TYR A 67 -2.26 -1.59 -8.45
C TYR A 67 -3.67 -1.11 -8.78
N GLY A 68 -4.15 -1.33 -10.01
CA GLY A 68 -5.52 -1.00 -10.40
C GLY A 68 -6.58 -1.65 -9.51
N LYS A 69 -6.36 -2.88 -9.07
CA LYS A 69 -7.32 -3.62 -8.24
C LYS A 69 -7.09 -3.46 -6.74
N LEU A 70 -6.01 -2.80 -6.32
CA LEU A 70 -5.58 -2.76 -4.93
C LEU A 70 -6.67 -2.32 -3.92
N PRO A 71 -7.51 -1.30 -4.20
CA PRO A 71 -8.56 -0.92 -3.25
C PRO A 71 -9.62 -2.01 -3.04
N THR A 72 -9.83 -2.89 -4.02
CA THR A 72 -10.85 -3.95 -3.97
C THR A 72 -10.51 -5.06 -2.96
N TYR A 73 -9.26 -5.12 -2.49
CA TYR A 73 -8.79 -6.17 -1.61
C TYR A 73 -9.13 -5.96 -0.12
N GLY A 74 -9.68 -4.79 0.23
CA GLY A 74 -10.23 -4.52 1.56
C GLY A 74 -9.20 -4.45 2.70
N TYR A 75 -7.96 -4.09 2.39
CA TYR A 75 -6.91 -3.93 3.40
C TYR A 75 -7.15 -2.72 4.29
N LYS A 76 -6.89 -2.88 5.59
CA LYS A 76 -6.89 -1.78 6.58
C LYS A 76 -5.52 -1.15 6.76
N LEU A 77 -4.46 -1.89 6.41
CA LEU A 77 -3.09 -1.40 6.37
C LEU A 77 -2.41 -1.90 5.09
N ILE A 78 -1.70 -1.02 4.39
CA ILE A 78 -0.86 -1.39 3.25
C ILE A 78 0.53 -0.78 3.47
N ILE A 79 1.55 -1.62 3.39
CA ILE A 79 2.96 -1.25 3.51
C ILE A 79 3.60 -1.45 2.13
N PHE A 80 4.03 -0.35 1.51
CA PHE A 80 4.77 -0.39 0.24
C PHE A 80 6.26 -0.33 0.51
N ARG A 81 6.97 -1.39 0.15
CA ARG A 81 8.43 -1.42 0.00
C ARG A 81 8.76 -1.29 -1.48
N ALA A 82 8.82 -0.05 -1.96
CA ALA A 82 8.83 0.23 -3.39
C ALA A 82 9.74 1.39 -3.77
N HIS A 83 10.26 1.36 -5.00
CA HIS A 83 10.90 2.53 -5.57
C HIS A 83 9.85 3.59 -5.91
N SER A 84 10.11 4.81 -5.47
CA SER A 84 9.40 6.00 -5.87
C SER A 84 10.38 7.13 -6.09
N GLY A 85 10.03 8.05 -6.99
CA GLY A 85 10.90 9.17 -7.28
C GLY A 85 10.25 10.18 -8.21
N LEU A 86 10.93 11.31 -8.33
CA LEU A 86 10.56 12.38 -9.24
C LEU A 86 11.00 12.00 -10.64
N LEU A 87 10.05 11.72 -11.52
CA LEU A 87 10.33 11.63 -12.94
C LEU A 87 10.22 13.02 -13.55
N GLY A 88 11.23 13.41 -14.33
CA GLY A 88 11.24 14.61 -15.16
C GLY A 88 11.20 14.24 -16.63
N ARG A 89 10.65 15.12 -17.46
CA ARG A 89 10.73 15.01 -18.92
C ARG A 89 11.92 15.83 -19.41
N GLU A 90 12.69 15.32 -20.36
CA GLU A 90 13.84 16.06 -20.91
C GLU A 90 13.36 17.42 -21.48
N GLY A 91 13.87 18.52 -20.94
CA GLY A 91 13.45 19.89 -21.30
C GLY A 91 12.31 20.50 -20.47
N GLU A 92 11.67 19.75 -19.56
CA GLU A 92 10.62 20.24 -18.67
C GLU A 92 10.83 19.76 -17.23
N ILE A 93 10.84 20.69 -16.25
CA ILE A 93 10.84 20.37 -14.81
C ILE A 93 9.40 20.01 -14.38
N ILE A 94 8.72 19.10 -15.10
CA ILE A 94 7.50 18.50 -14.57
C ILE A 94 7.98 17.32 -13.72
N LYS A 95 8.17 17.58 -12.43
CA LYS A 95 8.40 16.54 -11.43
C LYS A 95 7.04 15.93 -11.08
N LYS A 96 6.86 14.63 -11.29
CA LYS A 96 5.72 13.86 -10.77
C LYS A 96 6.27 12.77 -9.86
N THR A 97 5.60 12.50 -8.74
CA THR A 97 5.92 11.33 -7.92
C THR A 97 5.28 10.11 -8.58
N CYS A 98 6.09 9.13 -8.93
CA CYS A 98 5.60 7.88 -9.49
C CYS A 98 5.98 6.69 -8.61
N LEU A 99 5.06 5.74 -8.47
CA LEU A 99 5.27 4.47 -7.80
C LEU A 99 5.57 3.40 -8.86
N PHE A 100 6.72 2.74 -8.73
CA PHE A 100 7.20 1.82 -9.75
C PHE A 100 6.41 0.50 -9.70
N THR A 101 6.28 -0.13 -10.87
CA THR A 101 5.85 -1.52 -11.02
C THR A 101 7.07 -2.38 -11.37
N ASN A 102 6.90 -3.70 -11.37
CA ASN A 102 7.81 -4.64 -12.02
C ASN A 102 7.31 -5.09 -13.39
N GLU A 103 6.23 -4.48 -13.92
CA GLU A 103 5.74 -4.77 -15.26
C GLU A 103 6.65 -4.08 -16.30
N PRO A 104 7.24 -4.84 -17.25
CA PRO A 104 8.03 -4.26 -18.33
C PRO A 104 7.22 -3.25 -19.14
N TYR A 105 7.83 -2.11 -19.44
CA TYR A 105 7.22 -1.09 -20.28
C TYR A 105 6.94 -1.63 -21.68
N SER A 106 5.75 -1.33 -22.21
CA SER A 106 5.36 -1.63 -23.58
C SER A 106 4.56 -0.49 -24.18
N GLN A 107 4.91 -0.07 -25.40
CA GLN A 107 4.16 0.96 -26.12
C GLN A 107 2.73 0.54 -26.48
N THR A 108 2.42 -0.77 -26.45
CA THR A 108 1.13 -1.33 -26.89
C THR A 108 0.25 -1.83 -25.75
N ARG A 109 0.72 -1.78 -24.50
CA ARG A 109 -0.07 -2.12 -23.30
C ARG A 109 -0.50 -0.88 -22.56
N HIS A 110 -1.63 -0.92 -21.84
CA HIS A 110 -2.13 0.22 -21.05
C HIS A 110 -2.20 1.52 -21.86
N VAL A 111 -2.53 1.43 -23.16
CA VAL A 111 -2.44 2.55 -24.12
C VAL A 111 -3.26 3.74 -23.65
N THR A 112 -4.47 3.50 -23.14
CA THR A 112 -5.32 4.56 -22.60
C THR A 112 -4.64 5.28 -21.44
N GLN A 113 -4.13 4.54 -20.46
CA GLN A 113 -3.46 5.11 -19.29
C GLN A 113 -2.14 5.83 -19.65
N GLN A 114 -1.44 5.38 -20.71
CA GLN A 114 -0.30 6.12 -21.25
C GLN A 114 -0.72 7.44 -21.89
N LEU A 115 -1.74 7.42 -22.75
CA LEU A 115 -2.21 8.62 -23.46
C LEU A 115 -2.84 9.67 -22.53
N THR A 116 -3.35 9.26 -21.37
CA THR A 116 -3.93 10.15 -20.35
C THR A 116 -2.94 10.56 -19.26
N GLU A 117 -1.65 10.24 -19.44
CA GLU A 117 -0.55 10.53 -18.50
C GLU A 117 -0.74 9.93 -17.09
N GLN A 118 -1.42 8.80 -17.01
CA GLN A 118 -1.59 8.06 -15.76
C GLN A 118 -0.38 7.16 -15.47
N LEU A 119 0.29 6.70 -16.53
CA LEU A 119 1.53 5.92 -16.45
C LEU A 119 2.73 6.71 -16.95
N ALA A 120 3.89 6.44 -16.36
CA ALA A 120 5.19 6.89 -16.80
C ALA A 120 6.09 5.72 -17.16
N MET A 121 7.09 5.98 -18.00
CA MET A 121 8.18 5.05 -18.27
C MET A 121 9.31 5.32 -17.26
N ALA A 122 9.74 4.30 -16.54
CA ALA A 122 10.72 4.44 -15.46
C ALA A 122 11.75 3.31 -15.47
N ARG A 123 12.94 3.54 -14.93
CA ARG A 123 13.97 2.50 -14.76
C ARG A 123 14.74 2.74 -13.47
N ILE A 124 15.10 1.66 -12.81
CA ILE A 124 15.73 1.69 -11.48
C ILE A 124 17.23 2.00 -11.60
N SER A 125 17.86 1.53 -12.68
CA SER A 125 19.25 1.85 -13.03
C SER A 125 19.41 1.83 -14.55
N GLU A 126 20.57 2.26 -15.06
CA GLU A 126 20.85 2.26 -16.50
C GLU A 126 20.78 0.88 -17.14
N HIS A 127 21.08 -0.17 -16.36
CA HIS A 127 21.09 -1.56 -16.81
C HIS A 127 19.78 -2.31 -16.51
N HIS A 128 18.85 -1.68 -15.80
CA HIS A 128 17.54 -2.27 -15.54
C HIS A 128 16.59 -2.01 -16.72
N PRO A 129 15.77 -2.99 -17.13
CA PRO A 129 14.72 -2.77 -18.10
C PRO A 129 13.79 -1.61 -17.72
N TRP A 130 13.25 -0.92 -18.72
CA TRP A 130 12.18 0.04 -18.49
C TRP A 130 10.92 -0.68 -18.00
N VAL A 131 10.31 -0.12 -16.98
CA VAL A 131 9.06 -0.58 -16.37
C VAL A 131 8.01 0.52 -16.41
N PHE A 132 6.75 0.15 -16.22
CA PHE A 132 5.71 1.14 -15.94
C PHE A 132 5.83 1.68 -14.52
N ALA A 133 5.44 2.93 -14.32
CA ALA A 133 5.22 3.53 -13.02
C ALA A 133 3.87 4.25 -12.99
N ILE A 134 3.12 4.10 -11.89
CA ILE A 134 1.81 4.73 -11.73
C ILE A 134 1.97 6.13 -11.10
N GLY A 135 1.19 7.10 -11.58
CA GLY A 135 1.13 8.44 -11.00
C GLY A 135 -0.19 8.72 -10.27
N SER A 136 -0.32 9.92 -9.71
CA SER A 136 -1.54 10.40 -9.03
C SER A 136 -2.81 10.30 -9.90
N LYS A 137 -2.71 10.55 -11.21
CA LYS A 137 -3.85 10.36 -12.14
C LYS A 137 -4.28 8.90 -12.26
N PHE A 138 -3.34 7.94 -12.17
CA PHE A 138 -3.71 6.52 -12.17
C PHE A 138 -4.50 6.17 -10.91
N VAL A 139 -4.02 6.61 -9.74
CA VAL A 139 -4.67 6.38 -8.45
C VAL A 139 -6.11 6.89 -8.45
N THR A 140 -6.34 8.09 -8.98
CA THR A 140 -7.67 8.73 -8.97
C THR A 140 -8.61 8.33 -10.11
N GLN A 141 -8.10 7.77 -11.21
CA GLN A 141 -8.90 7.53 -12.42
C GLN A 141 -8.94 6.06 -12.88
N SER A 142 -7.96 5.25 -12.49
CA SER A 142 -7.82 3.85 -12.95
C SER A 142 -7.94 2.82 -11.84
N MET A 143 -7.79 3.19 -10.57
CA MET A 143 -8.02 2.24 -9.49
C MET A 143 -9.51 1.90 -9.36
N GLU A 144 -9.79 0.60 -9.28
CA GLU A 144 -11.12 0.04 -9.11
C GLU A 144 -11.57 0.16 -7.65
N GLY A 145 -12.74 0.77 -7.44
CA GLY A 145 -13.30 0.97 -6.10
C GLY A 145 -12.58 2.09 -5.34
N LYS A 146 -12.73 2.07 -4.01
CA LYS A 146 -12.11 3.02 -3.09
C LYS A 146 -11.49 2.28 -1.92
N PHE A 147 -10.45 2.87 -1.36
CA PHE A 147 -9.95 2.43 -0.07
C PHE A 147 -11.02 2.69 1.00
N ASP A 148 -11.13 1.77 1.97
CA ASP A 148 -12.11 1.84 3.05
C ASP A 148 -11.39 1.98 4.38
N ASN A 149 -11.12 3.23 4.75
CA ASN A 149 -10.40 3.59 5.97
C ASN A 149 -9.02 2.91 6.05
N THR A 150 -8.32 2.81 4.91
CA THR A 150 -7.03 2.15 4.79
C THR A 150 -5.89 3.10 5.16
N VAL A 151 -4.99 2.65 6.03
CA VAL A 151 -3.71 3.31 6.31
C VAL A 151 -2.68 2.87 5.28
N ILE A 152 -2.00 3.84 4.67
CA ILE A 152 -0.90 3.61 3.71
C ILE A 152 0.43 3.98 4.38
N ILE A 153 1.39 3.05 4.43
CA ILE A 153 2.78 3.30 4.79
C ILE A 153 3.64 3.13 3.54
N MET A 154 4.20 4.22 3.03
CA MET A 154 4.99 4.24 1.80
C MET A 154 6.48 4.35 2.10
N MET A 155 7.20 3.22 2.12
CA MET A 155 8.63 3.12 2.45
C MET A 155 9.57 3.48 1.30
N GLY A 156 9.13 4.29 0.35
CA GLY A 156 9.94 4.71 -0.79
C GLY A 156 10.72 6.01 -0.53
N CYS A 157 11.69 6.29 -1.39
CA CYS A 157 12.39 7.58 -1.38
C CYS A 157 11.47 8.70 -1.86
N SER A 158 11.49 9.85 -1.18
CA SER A 158 10.85 11.09 -1.66
C SER A 158 9.35 10.96 -1.96
N CYS A 159 8.65 10.03 -1.30
CA CYS A 159 7.21 9.78 -1.47
C CYS A 159 6.31 10.95 -1.04
N LEU A 160 6.87 11.92 -0.32
CA LEU A 160 6.20 13.16 0.10
C LEU A 160 6.91 14.42 -0.41
N TYR A 161 7.91 14.30 -1.29
CA TYR A 161 8.58 15.47 -1.84
C TYR A 161 7.63 16.32 -2.70
N LEU A 162 6.70 15.65 -3.39
CA LEU A 162 5.46 16.26 -3.86
C LEU A 162 4.31 15.54 -3.16
N GLU A 163 3.34 16.31 -2.68
CA GLU A 163 2.14 15.76 -2.01
C GLU A 163 1.14 15.15 -3.01
N ASP A 164 1.49 15.07 -4.31
CA ASP A 164 0.61 14.67 -5.40
C ASP A 164 0.12 13.23 -5.28
N LEU A 165 1.02 12.29 -5.00
CA LEU A 165 0.67 10.89 -4.83
C LEU A 165 -0.08 10.66 -3.51
N ALA A 166 0.38 11.27 -2.41
CA ALA A 166 -0.26 11.18 -1.10
C ALA A 166 -1.71 11.70 -1.16
N THR A 167 -1.93 12.88 -1.73
CA THR A 167 -3.26 13.47 -1.91
C THR A 167 -4.15 12.55 -2.75
N ALA A 168 -3.62 11.99 -3.83
CA ALA A 168 -4.37 11.06 -4.67
C ALA A 168 -4.83 9.81 -3.91
N PHE A 169 -4.00 9.23 -3.03
CA PHE A 169 -4.41 8.09 -2.20
C PHE A 169 -5.51 8.48 -1.19
N ILE A 170 -5.42 9.66 -0.58
CA ILE A 170 -6.45 10.19 0.33
C ILE A 170 -7.77 10.41 -0.41
N ASP A 171 -7.75 11.04 -1.59
CA ASP A 171 -8.92 11.25 -2.44
C ASP A 171 -9.56 9.92 -2.89
N GLN A 172 -8.73 8.88 -3.05
CA GLN A 172 -9.15 7.51 -3.36
C GLN A 172 -9.70 6.74 -2.14
N GLY A 173 -9.75 7.36 -0.96
CA GLY A 173 -10.40 6.82 0.26
C GLY A 173 -9.46 6.33 1.34
N ALA A 174 -8.14 6.48 1.19
CA ALA A 174 -7.22 6.18 2.27
C ALA A 174 -7.45 7.15 3.44
N SER A 175 -7.39 6.64 4.67
CA SER A 175 -7.59 7.47 5.86
C SER A 175 -6.33 8.22 6.26
N THR A 176 -5.16 7.64 5.97
CA THR A 176 -3.87 8.21 6.30
C THR A 176 -2.83 7.72 5.31
N TYR A 177 -1.88 8.60 4.98
CA TYR A 177 -0.70 8.30 4.19
C TYR A 177 0.54 8.71 4.98
N LEU A 178 1.39 7.74 5.30
CA LEU A 178 2.67 7.95 5.96
C LEU A 178 3.78 7.69 4.93
N GLY A 179 4.78 8.56 4.89
CA GLY A 179 5.92 8.42 3.99
C GLY A 179 7.07 9.32 4.42
N TRP A 180 8.14 9.33 3.63
CA TRP A 180 9.32 10.14 3.88
C TRP A 180 9.40 11.27 2.84
N ASP A 181 9.65 12.48 3.34
CA ASP A 181 9.74 13.73 2.55
C ASP A 181 11.11 13.90 1.86
N VAL A 182 12.13 13.20 2.35
CA VAL A 182 13.48 13.15 1.79
C VAL A 182 13.84 11.77 1.25
N SER A 183 14.92 11.69 0.48
CA SER A 183 15.49 10.38 0.13
C SER A 183 16.07 9.73 1.38
N VAL A 184 15.70 8.48 1.61
CA VAL A 184 16.10 7.69 2.78
C VAL A 184 16.74 6.38 2.31
N GLY A 185 17.72 5.89 3.07
CA GLY A 185 18.36 4.61 2.75
C GLY A 185 17.37 3.46 2.95
N LEU A 186 17.40 2.46 2.07
CA LEU A 186 16.52 1.29 2.17
C LEU A 186 16.69 0.56 3.50
N ASP A 187 17.94 0.36 3.94
CA ASP A 187 18.24 -0.30 5.22
C ASP A 187 17.62 0.47 6.41
N TYR A 188 17.62 1.81 6.35
CA TYR A 188 17.01 2.63 7.39
C TYR A 188 15.49 2.49 7.46
N VAL A 189 14.80 2.49 6.32
CA VAL A 189 13.33 2.34 6.32
C VAL A 189 12.89 0.91 6.66
N ASP A 190 13.69 -0.09 6.26
CA ASP A 190 13.47 -1.49 6.64
C ASP A 190 13.59 -1.66 8.16
N GLU A 191 14.53 -0.98 8.83
CA GLU A 191 14.64 -0.98 10.30
C GLU A 191 13.58 -0.11 11.01
N ALA A 192 13.25 1.06 10.46
CA ALA A 192 12.36 2.02 11.11
C ALA A 192 10.88 1.58 11.06
N THR A 193 10.48 0.83 10.04
CA THR A 193 9.07 0.50 9.80
C THR A 193 8.49 -0.46 10.85
N PRO A 194 9.16 -1.55 11.27
CA PRO A 194 8.67 -2.39 12.38
C PRO A 194 8.51 -1.60 13.69
N ILE A 195 9.40 -0.64 13.97
CA ILE A 195 9.31 0.25 15.13
C ILE A 195 8.09 1.16 15.02
N LEU A 196 7.84 1.73 13.84
CA LEU A 196 6.66 2.55 13.57
C LEU A 196 5.37 1.73 13.79
N ILE A 197 5.27 0.54 13.22
CA ILE A 197 4.11 -0.35 13.37
C ILE A 197 3.88 -0.69 14.83
N THR A 198 4.93 -1.08 15.56
CA THR A 198 4.84 -1.36 17.00
C THR A 198 4.24 -0.17 17.76
N ASN A 199 4.69 1.05 17.47
CA ASN A 199 4.17 2.25 18.14
C ASN A 199 2.72 2.57 17.76
N LEU A 200 2.32 2.32 16.50
CA LEU A 200 0.95 2.55 16.04
C LEU A 200 -0.02 1.52 16.65
N CYS A 201 0.40 0.27 16.78
CA CYS A 201 -0.45 -0.81 17.28
C CYS A 201 -0.50 -0.91 18.81
N THR A 202 0.51 -0.43 19.55
CA THR A 202 0.54 -0.48 21.03
C THR A 202 -0.17 0.68 21.73
N LYS A 203 -0.38 1.81 21.04
CA LYS A 203 -0.91 3.05 21.64
C LYS A 203 -2.31 3.43 21.14
N GLY A 204 -3.00 2.49 20.48
CA GLY A 204 -4.38 2.62 20.02
C GLY A 204 -5.40 2.24 21.08
#